data_AF-A0A7V9BWL7-F1
#
_entry.id   AF-A0A7V9BWL7-F1
#
_cell.length_a   1.000
_cell.length_b   1.000
_cell.length_c   1.000
_cell.angle_alpha   90.00
_cell.angle_beta   90.00
_cell.angle_gamma   90.00
#
_symmetry.space_group_name_H-M   'P 1'
#
loop_
_entity.id
_entity.type
_entity.pdbx_description
1 polymer ?
#
loop_
_entity_poly.entity_id
_entity_poly.type
_entity_poly.pdbx_seq_one_letter_code
_entity_poly.pdbx_strand_id
1 'polypeptide(L)' 'MNVPLEQVTANPGRYTGQDLYVICQSGGRSLKAAKALSAAGATAVSVSGETGGWMSSGRRVDTGHR' A
#
# COMPACT_ATOMS: atom_id res chain seq x y z
N MET A 1 -5.58 -0.60 6.24
CA MET A 1 -5.16 0.73 6.73
C MET A 1 -5.04 1.66 5.53
N ASN A 2 -5.62 2.86 5.58
CA ASN A 2 -5.45 3.88 4.56
C ASN A 2 -4.44 4.93 5.06
N VAL A 3 -3.28 5.05 4.41
CA VAL A 3 -2.24 6.03 4.76
C VAL A 3 -1.83 6.76 3.49
N PRO A 4 -1.81 8.10 3.50
CA PRO A 4 -1.32 8.87 2.36
C PRO A 4 0.13 8.50 2.02
N LEU A 5 0.43 8.41 0.73
CA LEU A 5 1.78 8.07 0.25
C LEU A 5 2.87 8.95 0.88
N GLU A 6 2.62 10.25 1.01
CA GLU A 6 3.58 11.19 1.56
C GLU A 6 3.98 10.85 2.99
N GLN A 7 3.02 10.42 3.82
CA GLN A 7 3.29 10.00 5.19
C GLN A 7 4.11 8.71 5.23
N VAL A 8 3.85 7.77 4.32
CA VAL A 8 4.65 6.55 4.20
C VAL A 8 6.09 6.89 3.81
N THR A 9 6.28 7.77 2.83
CA THR A 9 7.62 8.14 2.36
C THR A 9 8.38 9.08 3.30
N ALA A 10 7.67 9.84 4.14
CA ALA A 10 8.29 10.72 5.13
C ALA A 10 8.91 9.96 6.30
N ASN A 11 8.35 8.78 6.65
CA ASN A 11 8.90 7.93 7.71
C ASN A 11 8.73 6.44 7.39
N PRO A 12 9.45 5.90 6.39
CA PRO A 12 9.32 4.52 5.97
C PRO A 12 9.87 3.53 7.01
N GLY A 13 10.84 3.95 7.83
CA GLY A 13 11.43 3.14 8.90
C GLY A 13 10.47 2.80 10.04
N ARG A 14 9.30 3.45 10.10
CA ARG A 14 8.22 3.08 11.02
C ARG A 14 7.80 1.60 10.87
N TYR A 15 8.00 1.01 9.70
CA TYR A 15 7.56 -0.35 9.39
C TYR A 15 8.71 -1.35 9.20
N THR A 16 9.92 -1.02 9.64
CA THR A 16 11.08 -1.93 9.54
C THR A 16 10.75 -3.29 10.17
N GLY A 17 11.14 -4.37 9.49
CA GLY A 17 10.88 -5.75 9.92
C GLY A 17 9.45 -6.25 9.72
N GLN A 18 8.56 -5.46 9.09
CA GLN A 18 7.19 -5.90 8.80
C GLN A 18 7.03 -6.39 7.35
N ASP A 19 6.15 -7.36 7.17
CA ASP A 19 5.67 -7.79 5.85
C ASP A 19 4.43 -6.97 5.46
N LEU A 20 4.53 -6.22 4.36
CA LEU A 20 3.52 -5.26 3.94
C LEU A 20 3.03 -5.53 2.52
N TYR A 21 1.71 -5.65 2.39
CA TYR A 21 1.02 -5.66 1.09
C TYR A 21 0.42 -4.29 0.83
N VAL A 22 0.99 -3.56 -0.14
CA VAL A 22 0.62 -2.18 -0.44
C VAL A 22 -0.21 -2.15 -1.72
N ILE A 23 -1.38 -1.51 -1.65
CA ILE A 23 -2.30 -1.41 -2.79
C ILE A 23 -2.75 0.03 -2.97
N CYS A 24 -2.98 0.43 -4.21
CA CYS A 24 -3.61 1.72 -4.54
C CYS A 24 -4.51 1.58 -5.77
N GLN A 25 -5.25 2.64 -6.10
CA GLN A 25 -6.25 2.62 -7.18
C GLN A 25 -5.68 2.47 -8.59
N SER A 26 -4.44 2.88 -8.83
CA SER A 26 -3.82 2.87 -10.17
C SER A 26 -2.42 2.22 -10.23
N GLY A 27 -2.01 1.52 -9.17
CA GLY A 27 -0.70 0.88 -9.03
C GLY A 27 0.51 1.81 -8.79
N GLY A 28 0.52 3.03 -9.34
CA GLY A 28 1.68 3.92 -9.27
C GLY A 28 2.10 4.34 -7.86
N ARG A 29 1.12 4.64 -6.99
CA ARG A 29 1.37 5.06 -5.60
C ARG A 29 1.89 3.90 -4.74
N SER A 30 1.31 2.71 -4.89
CA SER A 30 1.72 1.52 -4.13
C SER A 30 3.12 1.06 -4.51
N LEU A 31 3.51 1.17 -5.79
CA LEU A 31 4.88 0.87 -6.22
C LEU A 31 5.90 1.81 -5.57
N LYS A 32 5.60 3.12 -5.53
CA LYS A 32 6.48 4.11 -4.88
C LYS A 32 6.60 3.87 -3.38
N ALA A 33 5.48 3.57 -2.71
CA ALA A 33 5.47 3.23 -1.29
C ALA A 33 6.29 1.96 -1.01
N ALA A 34 6.06 0.87 -1.76
CA ALA A 34 6.77 -0.39 -1.56
C ALA A 34 8.30 -0.21 -1.70
N LYS A 35 8.76 0.57 -2.69
CA LYS A 35 10.18 0.89 -2.85
C LYS A 35 10.77 1.60 -1.62
N ALA A 36 10.07 2.62 -1.10
CA ALA A 36 10.54 3.37 0.06
C ALA A 36 10.56 2.50 1.33
N LEU A 37 9.54 1.68 1.54
CA LEU A 37 9.43 0.76 2.67
C LEU A 37 10.52 -0.32 2.62
N SER A 38 10.76 -0.92 1.46
CA SER A 38 11.81 -1.92 1.29
C SER A 38 13.21 -1.34 1.49
N ALA A 39 13.45 -0.12 1.01
CA ALA A 39 14.72 0.60 1.28
C ALA A 39 14.93 0.90 2.77
N ALA A 40 13.85 0.96 3.57
CA ALA A 40 13.90 1.17 5.01
C ALA A 40 13.88 -0.16 5.83
N GLY A 41 13.99 -1.31 5.17
CA GLY A 41 14.10 -2.61 5.84
C GLY A 41 12.77 -3.30 6.16
N ALA A 42 11.67 -2.91 5.50
CA ALA A 42 10.43 -3.69 5.49
C ALA A 42 10.41 -4.69 4.32
N THR A 43 9.63 -5.75 4.40
CA THR A 43 9.32 -6.61 3.24
C THR A 43 8.05 -6.10 2.58
N ALA A 44 8.15 -5.11 1.69
CA ALA A 44 6.98 -4.50 1.07
C ALA A 44 6.75 -4.95 -0.39
N VAL A 45 5.53 -5.39 -0.69
CA VAL A 45 5.10 -5.79 -2.04
C VAL A 45 3.96 -4.91 -2.52
N SER A 46 4.05 -4.43 -3.77
CA SER A 46 2.95 -3.72 -4.43
C SER A 46 1.99 -4.75 -5.03
N VAL A 47 0.72 -4.71 -4.63
CA VAL A 47 -0.31 -5.63 -5.13
C VAL A 47 -0.77 -5.20 -6.52
N SER A 48 -0.63 -6.10 -7.50
CA SER A 48 -1.13 -5.94 -8.86
C SER A 48 -2.65 -6.05 -8.94
N GLY A 49 -3.26 -5.45 -9.96
CA GLY A 49 -4.72 -5.47 -10.15
C GLY A 49 -5.45 -4.33 -9.45
N GLU A 50 -4.75 -3.51 -8.66
CA GLU A 50 -5.26 -2.27 -8.07
C GLU A 50 -6.46 -2.54 -7.14
N THR A 51 -7.01 -1.50 -6.50
CA THR A 51 -8.28 -1.68 -5.77
C THR A 51 -9.43 -2.05 -6.70
N GLY A 52 -9.35 -1.74 -8.00
CA GLY A 52 -10.34 -2.12 -9.02
C GLY A 52 -10.50 -3.64 -9.17
N GLY A 53 -9.39 -4.36 -9.28
CA GLY A 53 -9.38 -5.84 -9.34
C GLY A 53 -9.86 -6.47 -8.03
N TRP A 54 -9.50 -5.87 -6.88
CA TRP A 54 -10.02 -6.32 -5.58
C TRP A 54 -11.55 -6.20 -5.51
N MET A 55 -12.08 -5.04 -5.87
CA MET A 55 -13.54 -4.80 -5.93
C MET A 55 -14.24 -5.75 -6.90
N SER A 56 -13.67 -5.94 -8.10
CA SER A 56 -14.23 -6.83 -9.13
C SER A 56 -14.26 -8.30 -8.71
N SER A 57 -13.38 -8.71 -7.80
CA SER A 57 -13.37 -10.07 -7.25
C SER A 57 -14.48 -10.33 -6.21
N GLY A 58 -15.36 -9.36 -5.95
CA GLY A 58 -16.46 -9.50 -4.99
C GLY A 58 -16.01 -9.54 -3.53
N ARG A 59 -14.75 -9.17 -3.26
CA ARG A 59 -14.20 -9.12 -1.90
C ARG A 59 -14.75 -7.90 -1.17
N ARG A 60 -14.83 -8.00 0.16
CA ARG A 60 -15.25 -6.90 1.02
C ARG A 60 -14.34 -5.69 0.82
N VAL A 61 -14.96 -4.53 0.68
CA VAL A 61 -14.31 -3.23 0.64
C VAL A 61 -14.98 -2.32 1.67
N ASP A 62 -14.15 -1.50 2.30
CA ASP A 62 -14.62 -0.41 3.14
C ASP A 62 -14.37 0.90 2.38
N THR A 63 -15.42 1.70 2.19
CA THR A 63 -15.34 2.99 1.51
C THR A 63 -15.13 4.16 2.48
N GLY A 64 -14.97 3.88 3.77
CA GLY A 64 -15.04 4.84 4.85
C GLY A 64 -16.46 5.38 5.08
N HIS A 65 -16.65 6.02 6.23
CA HIS A 65 -17.75 6.95 6.44
C HIS A 65 -17.34 8.34 5.93
N ARG A 66 -18.25 9.02 5.24
CA ARG A 66 -18.06 10.38 4.73
C ARG A 66 -17.82 11.37 5.86
#